data_AF-A0A2S2P1T5-F1
#
_entry.id   AF-A0A2S2P1T5-F1
#
_cell.length_a   1.000
_cell.length_b   1.000
_cell.length_c   1.000
_cell.angle_alpha   90.00
_cell.angle_beta   90.00
_cell.angle_gamma   90.00
#
_symmetry.space_group_name_H-M   'P 1'
#
loop_
_entity.id
_entity.type
_entity.pdbx_description
1 polymer ?
#
loop_
_entity_poly.entity_id
_entity_poly.type
_entity_poly.pdbx_seq_one_letter_code
_entity_poly.pdbx_strand_id
1 'polypeptide(L)'
;ATTSSLWKTFDNKVNSLIGQNNPTVAGIVELDKYLAETLIPRNMDPLQWWSERKHIYPRLFEVVKRRLCIPATSVPSERVFSKAGQVLTDFRSRLTTDKVEKIVFVQ
;
A
#
# COMPACT_ATOMS: atom_id res chain seq x y z
N ALA A 1 -36.11 25.38 31.45
CA ALA A 1 -34.66 25.11 31.47
C ALA A 1 -34.44 23.60 31.48
N THR A 2 -34.23 22.96 30.32
CA THR A 2 -34.01 21.48 30.27
C THR A 2 -33.34 20.99 28.97
N THR A 3 -32.82 21.86 28.12
CA THR A 3 -32.10 21.44 26.90
C THR A 3 -30.72 20.87 27.20
N SER A 4 -30.08 21.29 28.30
CA SER A 4 -28.76 20.79 28.73
C SER A 4 -28.77 19.31 29.10
N SER A 5 -29.90 18.78 29.60
CA SER A 5 -30.03 17.36 29.93
C SER A 5 -30.19 16.49 28.69
N LEU A 6 -30.86 17.00 27.66
CA LEU A 6 -31.08 16.28 26.40
C LEU A 6 -29.79 16.18 25.58
N TRP A 7 -29.00 17.26 25.54
CA TRP A 7 -27.69 17.23 24.89
C TRP A 7 -26.70 16.31 25.62
N LYS A 8 -26.68 16.33 26.97
CA LYS A 8 -25.84 15.38 27.73
C LYS A 8 -26.19 13.92 27.49
N THR A 9 -27.47 13.56 27.42
CA THR A 9 -27.87 12.17 27.14
C THR A 9 -27.52 11.77 25.71
N PHE A 10 -27.67 12.69 24.75
CA PHE A 10 -27.23 12.49 23.37
C PHE A 10 -25.72 12.26 23.29
N ASP A 11 -24.92 13.14 23.88
CA ASP A 11 -23.45 13.06 23.86
C ASP A 11 -22.95 11.76 24.50
N ASN A 12 -23.54 11.36 25.64
CA ASN A 12 -23.21 10.08 26.28
C ASN A 12 -23.51 8.88 25.37
N LYS A 13 -24.64 8.92 24.65
CA LYS A 13 -25.03 7.85 23.73
C LYS A 13 -24.11 7.82 22.51
N VAL A 14 -23.80 8.98 21.94
CA VAL A 14 -22.86 9.12 20.82
C VAL A 14 -21.46 8.64 21.22
N ASN A 15 -20.94 9.03 22.38
CA ASN A 15 -19.64 8.57 22.86
C ASN A 15 -19.59 7.05 23.06
N SER A 16 -20.67 6.44 23.56
CA SER A 16 -20.76 4.97 23.69
C SER A 16 -20.73 4.25 22.34
N LEU A 17 -21.25 4.89 21.29
CA LEU A 17 -21.27 4.36 19.92
C LEU A 17 -19.94 4.62 19.20
N ILE A 18 -19.32 5.78 19.38
CA ILE A 18 -18.00 6.11 18.81
C ILE A 18 -16.92 5.20 19.41
N GLY A 19 -17.08 4.75 20.66
CA GLY A 19 -16.18 3.77 21.30
C GLY A 19 -16.29 2.35 20.71
N GLN A 20 -17.36 2.02 19.99
CA GLN A 20 -17.53 0.76 19.27
C GLN A 20 -16.76 0.82 17.94
N ASN A 21 -15.42 0.78 18.01
CA ASN A 21 -14.55 0.74 16.84
C ASN A 21 -14.68 -0.60 16.11
N ASN A 22 -15.69 -0.74 15.26
CA ASN A 22 -15.79 -1.89 14.36
C ASN A 22 -14.88 -1.64 13.14
N PRO A 23 -13.74 -2.36 13.01
CA PRO A 23 -12.79 -2.14 11.92
C PRO A 23 -13.38 -2.44 10.55
N THR A 24 -14.40 -3.30 10.47
CA THR A 24 -15.12 -3.64 9.24
C THR A 24 -15.95 -2.45 8.76
N VAL A 25 -16.70 -1.80 9.67
CA VAL A 25 -17.50 -0.61 9.33
C VAL A 25 -16.60 0.53 8.89
N ALA A 26 -15.47 0.74 9.60
CA ALA A 26 -14.50 1.76 9.20
C ALA A 26 -13.92 1.49 7.80
N GLY A 27 -13.61 0.23 7.47
CA GLY A 27 -13.13 -0.15 6.14
C GLY A 27 -14.18 0.03 5.04
N ILE A 28 -15.44 -0.30 5.31
CA ILE A 28 -16.55 -0.09 4.35
C ILE A 28 -16.71 1.40 4.05
N VAL A 29 -16.76 2.25 5.08
CA VAL A 29 -16.89 3.70 4.91
C VAL A 29 -15.69 4.29 4.16
N GLU A 30 -14.48 3.79 4.43
CA GLU A 30 -13.28 4.21 3.72
C GLU A 30 -13.33 3.84 2.22
N LEU A 31 -13.81 2.64 1.90
CA LEU A 31 -13.98 2.17 0.53
C LEU A 31 -15.06 2.97 -0.22
N ASP A 32 -16.22 3.21 0.40
CA ASP A 32 -17.30 3.99 -0.20
C ASP A 32 -16.84 5.40 -0.56
N LYS A 33 -16.05 6.03 0.32
CA LYS A 33 -15.45 7.34 0.06
C LYS A 33 -14.49 7.31 -1.13
N TYR A 34 -13.66 6.28 -1.23
CA TYR A 34 -12.74 6.12 -2.37
C TYR A 34 -13.50 5.92 -3.68
N LEU A 35 -14.55 5.09 -3.69
CA LEU A 35 -15.37 4.85 -4.88
C LEU A 35 -16.14 6.10 -5.35
N ALA A 36 -16.42 7.03 -4.45
CA ALA A 36 -17.05 8.30 -4.75
C ALA A 36 -16.07 9.39 -5.23
N GLU A 37 -14.76 9.20 -5.11
CA GLU A 37 -13.78 10.18 -5.60
C GLU A 37 -13.73 10.20 -7.14
N THR A 38 -13.34 11.37 -7.67
CA THR A 38 -13.12 11.53 -9.10
C THR A 38 -11.92 10.69 -9.56
N LEU A 39 -12.07 10.04 -10.71
CA LEU A 39 -10.99 9.27 -11.32
C LEU A 39 -9.78 10.16 -11.61
N ILE A 40 -8.59 9.62 -11.32
CA ILE A 40 -7.34 10.30 -11.65
C ILE A 40 -7.14 10.38 -13.17
N PRO A 41 -6.56 11.47 -13.69
CA PRO A 41 -6.14 11.56 -15.08
C PRO A 41 -5.13 10.46 -15.45
N ARG A 42 -5.18 9.98 -16.71
CA ARG A 42 -4.30 8.89 -17.19
C ARG A 42 -2.80 9.24 -17.23
N ASN A 43 -2.46 10.52 -17.18
CA ASN A 43 -1.10 11.03 -17.16
C ASN A 43 -0.50 11.17 -15.75
N MET A 44 -1.25 10.82 -14.71
CA MET A 44 -0.80 10.91 -13.32
C MET A 44 -0.28 9.58 -12.80
N ASP A 45 0.71 9.64 -11.91
CA ASP A 45 1.25 8.45 -11.24
C ASP A 45 0.29 7.99 -10.12
N PRO A 46 -0.31 6.79 -10.22
CA PRO A 46 -1.17 6.25 -9.16
C PRO A 46 -0.41 6.05 -7.84
N LEU A 47 0.88 5.72 -7.85
CA LEU A 47 1.67 5.53 -6.63
C LEU A 47 1.82 6.84 -5.86
N GLN A 48 2.09 7.94 -6.58
CA GLN A 48 2.17 9.27 -5.98
C GLN A 48 0.82 9.68 -5.37
N TRP A 49 -0.27 9.45 -6.11
CA TRP A 49 -1.62 9.77 -5.64
C TRP A 49 -1.99 9.02 -4.36
N TRP A 50 -1.67 7.73 -4.27
CA TRP A 50 -1.88 6.92 -3.07
C TRP A 50 -1.02 7.39 -1.89
N SER A 51 0.22 7.82 -2.16
CA SER A 51 1.13 8.36 -1.13
C SER A 51 0.59 9.65 -0.50
N GLU A 52 0.05 10.56 -1.32
CA GLU A 52 -0.56 11.81 -0.86
C GLU A 52 -1.82 11.55 -0.01
N ARG A 53 -2.56 10.47 -0.31
CA ARG A 53 -3.82 10.11 0.36
C ARG A 53 -3.71 9.08 1.47
N LYS A 54 -2.49 8.69 1.86
CA LYS A 54 -2.25 7.71 2.93
C LYS A 54 -2.94 8.04 4.25
N HIS A 55 -3.14 9.33 4.54
CA HIS A 55 -3.80 9.79 5.76
C HIS A 55 -5.34 9.78 5.65
N ILE A 56 -5.87 9.87 4.43
CA ILE A 56 -7.30 9.86 4.14
C ILE A 56 -7.79 8.42 4.06
N TYR A 57 -6.99 7.54 3.45
CA TYR A 57 -7.28 6.13 3.24
C TYR A 57 -6.22 5.21 3.85
N PRO A 58 -6.04 5.20 5.18
CA PRO A 58 -4.96 4.45 5.83
C PRO A 58 -5.08 2.93 5.65
N ARG A 59 -6.29 2.37 5.70
CA ARG A 59 -6.49 0.91 5.58
C ARG A 59 -6.35 0.47 4.14
N LEU A 60 -6.91 1.25 3.23
CA LEU A 60 -6.86 0.96 1.80
C LEU A 60 -5.44 1.14 1.26
N PHE A 61 -4.71 2.15 1.73
CA PHE A 61 -3.30 2.37 1.38
C PHE A 61 -2.42 1.16 1.70
N GLU A 62 -2.59 0.52 2.86
CA GLU A 62 -1.84 -0.68 3.23
C GLU A 62 -2.09 -1.86 2.28
N VAL A 63 -3.32 -2.00 1.79
CA VAL A 63 -3.66 -3.03 0.80
C VAL A 63 -3.09 -2.68 -0.58
N VAL A 64 -3.29 -1.44 -1.01
CA VAL A 64 -2.89 -0.98 -2.34
C VAL A 64 -1.38 -0.95 -2.50
N LYS A 65 -0.64 -0.53 -1.47
CA LYS A 65 0.83 -0.56 -1.46
C LYS A 65 1.36 -1.96 -1.79
N ARG A 66 0.78 -3.01 -1.22
CA ARG A 66 1.18 -4.40 -1.51
C ARG A 66 0.82 -4.84 -2.92
N ARG A 67 -0.27 -4.32 -3.49
CA ARG A 67 -0.74 -4.71 -4.82
C ARG A 67 -0.03 -3.97 -5.95
N LEU A 68 0.20 -2.67 -5.81
CA LEU A 68 0.84 -1.86 -6.86
C LEU A 68 2.36 -2.08 -6.95
N CYS A 69 3.00 -2.57 -5.88
CA CYS A 69 4.41 -2.98 -5.91
C CYS A 69 4.66 -4.30 -6.65
N ILE A 70 3.61 -5.03 -7.04
CA ILE A 70 3.77 -6.29 -7.76
C ILE A 70 4.07 -5.95 -9.23
N PRO A 71 5.25 -6.30 -9.75
CA PRO A 71 5.55 -6.08 -11.16
C PRO A 71 4.56 -6.90 -12.00
N ALA A 72 4.00 -6.28 -13.04
CA ALA A 72 3.04 -6.92 -13.93
C ALA A 72 3.66 -8.09 -14.75
N THR A 73 4.99 -8.16 -14.81
CA THR A 73 5.74 -9.13 -15.62
C THR A 73 7.01 -9.57 -14.90
N SER A 74 7.53 -10.76 -15.22
CA SER A 74 8.85 -11.25 -14.78
C SER A 74 10.03 -10.55 -15.46
N VAL A 75 9.79 -9.66 -16.43
CA VAL A 75 10.83 -8.96 -17.21
C VAL A 75 11.89 -8.25 -16.35
N PRO A 76 11.57 -7.60 -15.21
CA PRO A 76 12.59 -7.00 -14.34
C PRO A 76 13.53 -8.05 -13.74
N SER A 77 12.98 -9.17 -13.24
CA SER A 77 13.79 -10.27 -12.71
C SER A 77 14.62 -10.96 -13.80
N GLU A 78 14.07 -11.10 -15.02
CA GLU A 78 14.81 -11.65 -16.15
C GLU A 78 15.95 -10.74 -16.58
N ARG A 79 15.75 -9.41 -16.59
CA ARG A 79 16.82 -8.45 -16.90
C ARG A 79 17.97 -8.50 -15.89
N VAL A 80 17.65 -8.56 -14.59
CA VAL A 80 18.65 -8.72 -13.53
C VAL A 80 19.37 -10.06 -13.70
N PHE A 81 18.64 -11.14 -13.98
CA PHE A 81 19.21 -12.47 -14.16
C PHE A 81 20.05 -12.61 -15.45
N SER A 82 19.67 -11.97 -16.55
CA SER A 82 20.45 -11.95 -17.79
C SER A 82 21.76 -11.18 -17.60
N LYS A 83 21.70 -10.02 -16.93
CA LYS A 83 22.90 -9.23 -16.65
C LYS A 83 23.82 -9.94 -15.67
N ALA A 84 23.26 -10.54 -14.62
CA ALA A 84 24.00 -11.41 -13.72
C ALA A 84 24.57 -12.61 -14.48
N GLY A 85 23.80 -13.27 -15.34
CA GLY A 85 24.24 -14.40 -16.16
C GLY A 85 25.41 -14.05 -17.08
N GLN A 86 25.42 -12.85 -17.67
CA GLN A 86 26.52 -12.35 -18.49
C GLN A 86 27.79 -12.12 -17.64
N VAL A 87 27.66 -11.41 -16.51
CA VAL A 87 28.75 -11.21 -15.55
C VAL A 87 29.30 -12.55 -15.05
N LEU A 88 28.42 -13.49 -14.69
CA LEU A 88 28.79 -14.82 -14.22
C LEU A 88 29.44 -15.69 -15.31
N THR A 89 29.06 -15.52 -16.57
CA THR A 89 29.67 -16.21 -17.70
C THR A 89 31.08 -15.68 -17.96
N ASP A 90 31.30 -14.38 -17.81
CA ASP A 90 32.63 -13.75 -17.91
C ASP A 90 33.55 -14.14 -16.73
N PHE A 91 33.00 -14.33 -15.53
CA PHE A 91 33.74 -14.72 -14.31
C PHE A 91 33.75 -16.23 -14.02
N ARG A 92 33.22 -17.07 -14.91
CA ARG A 92 32.91 -18.50 -14.68
C ARG A 92 34.11 -19.39 -14.37
N SER A 93 35.33 -18.86 -14.42
CA SER A 93 36.52 -19.59 -14.01
C SER A 93 36.74 -19.65 -12.50
N ARG A 94 36.09 -18.83 -11.65
CA ARG A 94 36.47 -18.76 -10.20
C ARG A 94 35.42 -18.35 -9.14
N LEU A 95 34.11 -18.33 -9.42
CA LEU A 95 33.09 -17.91 -8.43
C LEU A 95 32.34 -19.07 -7.77
N THR A 96 32.23 -19.01 -6.43
CA THR A 96 31.37 -19.89 -5.62
C THR A 96 29.94 -19.36 -5.56
N THR A 97 28.96 -20.24 -5.35
CA THR A 97 27.53 -19.93 -5.30
C THR A 97 27.19 -18.77 -4.36
N ASP A 98 27.82 -18.70 -3.18
CA ASP A 98 27.60 -17.62 -2.20
C ASP A 98 27.98 -16.22 -2.73
N LYS A 99 28.99 -16.14 -3.61
CA LYS A 99 29.41 -14.87 -4.21
C LYS A 99 28.45 -14.43 -5.30
N VAL A 100 27.88 -15.40 -6.01
CA VAL A 100 26.88 -15.15 -7.06
C VAL A 100 25.63 -14.52 -6.47
N GLU A 101 25.11 -15.08 -5.37
CA GLU A 101 23.94 -14.54 -4.68
C GLU A 101 24.15 -13.09 -4.23
N LYS A 102 25.32 -12.79 -3.65
CA LYS A 102 25.69 -11.43 -3.24
C LYS A 102 25.78 -10.46 -4.41
N ILE A 103 26.28 -10.90 -5.56
CA ILE A 103 26.37 -10.07 -6.77
C ILE A 103 24.97 -9.77 -7.33
N VAL A 104 24.09 -10.78 -7.36
CA VAL A 104 22.69 -10.62 -7.81
C VAL A 104 21.91 -9.70 -6.87
N PHE A 105 22.16 -9.76 -5.57
CA PHE A 105 21.50 -8.90 -4.58
C PHE A 105 21.91 -7.42 -4.68
N VAL A 106 23.13 -7.13 -5.12
CA VAL A 106 23.67 -5.75 -5.24
C VAL A 106 23.36 -5.11 -6.60
N GLN A 107 23.05 -5.91 -7.63
CA GLN A 107 22.73 -5.42 -8.98
C GLN A 107 21.31 -4.85 -9.09
#